data_AF-A0A929U6Y9-F1
#
_entry.id   AF-A0A929U6Y9-F1
#
_cell.length_a   1.000
_cell.length_b   1.000
_cell.length_c   1.000
_cell.angle_alpha   90.00
_cell.angle_beta   90.00
_cell.angle_gamma   90.00
#
_symmetry.space_group_name_H-M   'P 1'
#
loop_
_entity.id
_entity.type
_entity.pdbx_description
1 polymer ?
#
loop_
_entity_poly.entity_id
_entity_poly.type
_entity_poly.pdbx_seq_one_letter_code
_entity_poly.pdbx_strand_id
1 'polypeptide(L)'
;MSFLTWWYGKGLAWRAEKILDGVERSIDTFSLGLLVKTWFSPFRQIDAIAVSNVSLEVRIRKFFDKLFSRFIGAFLRTIVMIIGVFFIAFKALWGLVLLLLWLVLPVLPLVLVVIFTTGWTPKIVPKIRDDFMTWQKNSSLKKEVKPVKTKKRGWL
;
A
#
# COMPACT_ATOMS: atom_id res chain seq x y z
N MET A 1 -31.06 -7.05 24.64
CA MET A 1 -30.27 -6.01 23.92
C MET A 1 -30.49 -6.24 22.43
N SER A 2 -31.13 -5.29 21.73
CA SER A 2 -31.49 -5.46 20.31
C SER A 2 -30.25 -5.51 19.41
N PHE A 3 -30.32 -6.29 18.32
CA PHE A 3 -29.23 -6.50 17.36
C PHE A 3 -28.61 -5.18 16.85
N LEU A 4 -29.45 -4.20 16.49
CA LEU A 4 -29.01 -2.88 16.01
C LEU A 4 -28.26 -2.10 17.09
N THR A 5 -28.71 -2.15 18.34
CA THR A 5 -28.05 -1.48 19.47
C THR A 5 -26.66 -2.05 19.73
N TRP A 6 -26.49 -3.37 19.56
CA TRP A 6 -25.17 -3.99 19.62
C TRP A 6 -24.30 -3.59 18.42
N TRP A 7 -24.87 -3.61 17.21
CA TRP A 7 -24.15 -3.33 15.97
C TRP A 7 -23.54 -1.93 15.93
N TYR A 8 -24.33 -0.91 16.25
CA TYR A 8 -23.90 0.49 16.24
C TYR A 8 -23.12 0.90 17.50
N GLY A 9 -23.20 0.12 18.59
CA GLY A 9 -22.46 0.37 19.83
C GLY A 9 -21.21 -0.48 19.94
N LYS A 10 -21.36 -1.64 20.60
CA LYS A 10 -20.23 -2.54 20.94
C LYS A 10 -19.56 -3.16 19.71
N GLY A 11 -20.34 -3.51 18.68
CA GLY A 11 -19.82 -4.11 17.45
C GLY A 11 -18.96 -3.14 16.64
N LEU A 12 -19.37 -1.87 16.57
CA LEU A 12 -18.58 -0.81 15.93
C LEU A 12 -17.28 -0.54 16.69
N ALA A 13 -17.34 -0.44 18.03
CA ALA A 13 -16.16 -0.28 18.87
C ALA A 13 -15.16 -1.45 18.69
N TRP A 14 -15.66 -2.69 18.75
CA TRP A 14 -14.84 -3.88 18.51
C TRP A 14 -14.20 -3.89 17.12
N ARG A 15 -14.93 -3.43 16.09
CA ARG A 15 -14.39 -3.35 14.72
C ARG A 15 -13.32 -2.27 14.60
N ALA A 16 -13.51 -1.12 15.24
CA ALA A 16 -12.52 -0.05 15.30
C ALA A 16 -11.24 -0.51 16.01
N GLU A 17 -11.36 -1.18 17.15
CA GLU A 17 -10.23 -1.79 17.87
C GLU A 17 -9.44 -2.75 16.99
N LYS A 18 -10.13 -3.64 16.23
CA LYS A 18 -9.44 -4.55 15.31
C LYS A 18 -8.69 -3.86 14.18
N ILE A 19 -9.19 -2.71 13.71
CA ILE A 19 -8.49 -1.90 12.71
C ILE A 19 -7.26 -1.26 13.33
N LEU A 20 -7.39 -0.71 14.54
CA LEU A 20 -6.28 -0.11 15.29
C LEU A 20 -5.18 -1.16 15.60
N ASP A 21 -5.54 -2.35 16.10
CA ASP A 21 -4.63 -3.48 16.30
C ASP A 21 -3.84 -3.80 15.01
N GLY A 22 -4.52 -3.75 13.86
CA GLY A 22 -3.91 -4.02 12.56
C GLY A 22 -2.92 -2.94 12.10
N VAL A 23 -3.21 -1.68 12.44
CA VAL A 23 -2.32 -0.53 12.20
C VAL A 23 -1.09 -0.61 13.11
N GLU A 24 -1.29 -0.89 14.39
CA GLU A 24 -0.23 -1.04 15.39
C GLU A 24 0.75 -2.16 15.00
N ARG A 25 0.24 -3.34 14.63
CA ARG A 25 1.09 -4.43 14.11
C ARG A 25 1.84 -4.04 12.85
N SER A 26 1.26 -3.17 12.00
CA SER A 26 1.95 -2.71 10.79
C SER A 26 3.07 -1.74 11.15
N ILE A 27 2.90 -0.89 12.17
CA ILE A 27 3.94 -0.02 12.72
C ILE A 27 5.12 -0.86 13.27
N ASP A 28 4.82 -1.93 14.00
CA ASP A 28 5.83 -2.85 14.56
C ASP A 28 6.52 -3.70 13.49
N THR A 29 5.77 -4.21 12.51
CA THR A 29 6.32 -5.03 11.41
C THR A 29 7.33 -4.23 10.58
N PHE A 30 7.02 -2.96 10.28
CA PHE A 30 7.99 -2.08 9.62
C PHE A 30 9.05 -1.52 10.57
N SER A 31 8.93 -1.83 11.87
CA SER A 31 9.80 -1.34 12.95
C SER A 31 10.12 0.13 12.74
N LEU A 32 9.12 0.94 12.38
CA LEU A 32 9.36 2.32 11.91
C LEU A 32 10.13 3.13 12.95
N GLY A 33 9.85 2.92 14.24
CA GLY A 33 10.60 3.53 15.33
C GLY A 33 12.08 3.14 15.34
N LEU A 34 12.40 1.88 15.06
CA LEU A 34 13.79 1.40 14.95
C LEU A 34 14.45 1.92 13.67
N LEU A 35 13.70 2.00 12.57
CA LEU A 35 14.17 2.54 11.30
C LEU A 35 14.58 4.01 11.42
N VAL A 36 13.74 4.82 12.09
CA VAL A 36 14.01 6.23 12.42
C VAL A 36 15.19 6.35 13.39
N LYS A 37 15.23 5.55 14.45
CA LYS A 37 16.30 5.63 15.48
C LYS A 37 17.68 5.31 14.91
N THR A 38 17.75 4.36 13.99
CA THR A 38 19.00 3.95 13.33
C THR A 38 19.36 4.80 12.12
N TRP A 39 18.50 5.73 11.71
CA TRP A 39 18.72 6.61 10.56
C TRP A 39 19.92 7.54 10.76
N PHE A 40 20.18 7.94 12.01
CA PHE A 40 21.30 8.83 12.36
C PHE A 40 22.51 8.12 13.00
N SER A 41 22.42 6.82 13.25
CA SER A 41 23.50 6.03 13.87
C SER A 41 24.83 6.10 13.09
N PRO A 42 24.84 6.03 11.74
CA PRO A 42 26.08 6.09 10.97
C PRO A 42 26.81 7.43 11.08
N PHE A 43 26.08 8.54 11.30
CA PHE A 43 26.66 9.89 11.34
C PHE A 43 27.39 10.19 12.67
N ARG A 44 27.01 9.52 13.76
CA ARG A 44 27.61 9.72 15.10
C ARG A 44 28.94 8.99 15.33
N GLN A 45 29.25 7.94 14.58
CA GLN A 45 30.40 7.05 14.87
C GLN A 45 31.68 7.45 14.11
N ILE A 46 31.64 8.50 13.30
CA ILE A 46 32.67 8.80 12.30
C ILE A 46 33.73 9.76 12.83
N ASP A 47 33.35 10.63 13.76
CA ASP A 47 34.24 11.67 14.29
C ASP A 47 35.41 11.08 15.10
N ALA A 48 35.32 9.79 15.49
CA ALA A 48 36.32 9.12 16.30
C ALA A 48 37.50 8.49 15.52
N ILE A 49 37.46 8.41 14.18
CA ILE A 49 38.50 7.70 13.39
C ILE A 49 39.05 8.61 12.29
N ALA A 50 39.80 9.63 12.71
CA ALA A 50 40.67 10.39 11.82
C ALA A 50 42.10 9.84 11.92
N VAL A 51 42.49 8.98 10.98
CA VAL A 51 43.89 8.56 10.83
C VAL A 51 44.68 9.71 10.20
N SER A 52 45.67 10.23 10.94
CA SER A 52 46.37 11.50 10.66
C SER A 52 47.52 11.42 9.65
N ASN A 53 47.91 10.23 9.19
CA ASN A 53 49.20 10.02 8.48
C ASN A 53 49.06 9.59 7.01
N VAL A 54 48.14 10.17 6.23
CA VAL A 54 47.93 9.83 4.80
C VAL A 54 47.96 11.09 3.93
N SER A 55 48.50 10.98 2.70
CA SER A 55 48.55 12.10 1.73
C SER A 55 47.16 12.72 1.49
N LEU A 56 47.11 14.03 1.31
CA LEU A 56 45.88 14.81 1.20
C LEU A 56 44.94 14.31 0.08
N GLU A 57 45.50 13.90 -1.06
CA GLU A 57 44.73 13.39 -2.19
C GLU A 57 44.00 12.08 -1.86
N VAL A 58 44.71 11.13 -1.25
CA VAL A 58 44.12 9.84 -0.84
C VAL A 58 43.11 10.03 0.28
N ARG A 59 43.30 11.04 1.15
CA ARG A 59 42.35 11.41 2.21
C ARG A 59 41.04 11.93 1.64
N ILE A 60 41.09 12.82 0.64
CA ILE A 60 39.90 13.38 -0.02
C ILE A 60 39.14 12.26 -0.74
N ARG A 61 39.84 11.40 -1.48
CA ARG A 61 39.21 10.29 -2.21
C ARG A 61 38.51 9.29 -1.28
N LYS A 62 39.17 8.90 -0.18
CA LYS A 62 38.57 8.05 0.88
C LYS A 62 37.42 8.75 1.61
N PHE A 63 37.44 10.07 1.74
CA PHE A 63 36.35 10.84 2.32
C PHE A 63 35.10 10.82 1.42
N PHE A 64 35.27 11.02 0.11
CA PHE A 64 34.18 10.91 -0.86
C PHE A 64 33.61 9.50 -0.97
N ASP A 65 34.44 8.45 -0.99
CA ASP A 65 33.96 7.06 -0.98
C ASP A 65 33.14 6.74 0.27
N LYS A 66 33.59 7.22 1.45
CA LYS A 66 32.83 7.07 2.70
C LYS A 66 31.53 7.89 2.69
N LEU A 67 31.54 9.08 2.10
CA LEU A 67 30.33 9.90 1.96
C LEU A 67 29.32 9.26 1.01
N PHE A 68 29.75 8.77 -0.15
CA PHE A 68 28.88 8.10 -1.12
C PHE A 68 28.28 6.82 -0.55
N SER A 69 29.09 5.95 0.05
CA SER A 69 28.60 4.73 0.70
C SER A 69 27.53 5.02 1.76
N ARG A 70 27.69 6.12 2.52
CA ARG A 70 26.73 6.57 3.53
C ARG A 70 25.50 7.24 2.95
N PHE A 71 25.66 8.01 1.87
CA PHE A 71 24.55 8.63 1.17
C PHE A 71 23.61 7.57 0.61
N ILE A 72 24.14 6.53 -0.03
CA ILE A 72 23.33 5.40 -0.51
C ILE A 72 22.60 4.71 0.66
N GLY A 73 23.30 4.47 1.77
CA GLY A 73 22.70 3.86 2.96
C GLY A 73 21.57 4.71 3.57
N ALA A 74 21.76 6.02 3.69
CA ALA A 74 20.73 6.94 4.15
C ALA A 74 19.56 7.01 3.17
N PHE A 75 19.84 7.12 1.86
CA PHE A 75 18.85 7.23 0.79
C PHE A 75 17.92 6.01 0.72
N LEU A 76 18.48 4.79 0.73
CA LEU A 76 17.70 3.55 0.78
C LEU A 76 16.80 3.52 2.02
N ARG A 77 17.30 3.98 3.17
CA ARG A 77 16.54 4.02 4.42
C ARG A 77 15.41 5.05 4.38
N THR A 78 15.60 6.18 3.70
CA THR A 78 14.54 7.17 3.41
C THR A 78 13.44 6.58 2.55
N ILE A 79 13.81 5.86 1.48
CA ILE A 79 12.83 5.22 0.58
C ILE A 79 11.98 4.21 1.35
N VAL A 80 12.62 3.32 2.14
CA VAL A 80 11.89 2.33 2.94
C VAL A 80 10.97 2.99 3.97
N MET A 81 11.40 4.10 4.60
CA MET A 81 10.56 4.86 5.53
C MET A 81 9.34 5.46 4.84
N ILE A 82 9.52 6.09 3.67
CA ILE A 82 8.41 6.67 2.90
C ILE A 82 7.41 5.58 2.50
N ILE A 83 7.90 4.44 2.00
CA ILE A 83 7.04 3.30 1.63
C ILE A 83 6.29 2.77 2.86
N GLY A 84 6.95 2.63 4.01
CA GLY A 84 6.32 2.16 5.25
C GLY A 84 5.23 3.09 5.74
N VAL A 85 5.47 4.41 5.74
CA VAL A 85 4.45 5.42 6.08
C VAL A 85 3.28 5.36 5.12
N PHE A 86 3.56 5.29 3.81
CA PHE A 86 2.51 5.19 2.79
C PHE A 86 1.66 3.92 2.96
N PHE A 87 2.29 2.78 3.26
CA PHE A 87 1.59 1.52 3.48
C PHE A 87 0.69 1.56 4.71
N ILE A 88 1.15 2.17 5.81
CA ILE A 88 0.35 2.33 7.03
C ILE A 88 -0.82 3.29 6.79
N ALA A 89 -0.58 4.41 6.11
CA ALA A 89 -1.64 5.34 5.72
C ALA A 89 -2.70 4.65 4.85
N PHE A 90 -2.27 3.86 3.86
CA PHE A 90 -3.17 3.08 3.02
C PHE A 90 -3.97 2.04 3.83
N LYS A 91 -3.33 1.31 4.75
CA LYS A 91 -4.02 0.37 5.64
C LYS A 91 -5.03 1.05 6.55
N ALA A 92 -4.69 2.20 7.12
CA ALA A 92 -5.61 2.98 7.95
C ALA A 92 -6.82 3.45 7.15
N LEU A 93 -6.59 3.96 5.93
CA LEU A 93 -7.66 4.38 5.01
C LEU A 93 -8.55 3.19 4.62
N TRP A 94 -7.96 2.04 4.30
CA TRP A 94 -8.71 0.82 3.99
C TRP A 94 -9.54 0.35 5.19
N GLY A 95 -8.97 0.42 6.40
CA GLY A 95 -9.69 0.18 7.65
C GLY A 95 -10.89 1.09 7.83
N LEU A 96 -10.73 2.40 7.55
CA LEU A 96 -11.80 3.38 7.60
C LEU A 96 -12.93 3.04 6.61
N VAL A 97 -12.58 2.67 5.37
CA VAL A 97 -13.57 2.23 4.36
C VAL A 97 -14.33 0.98 4.83
N LEU A 98 -13.63 0.00 5.41
CA LEU A 98 -14.27 -1.19 5.98
C LEU A 98 -15.19 -0.87 7.17
N LEU A 99 -14.84 0.15 7.97
CA LEU A 99 -15.67 0.63 9.07
C LEU A 99 -16.94 1.30 8.55
N LEU A 100 -16.83 2.15 7.52
CA LEU A 100 -18.00 2.73 6.84
C LEU A 100 -18.89 1.64 6.21
N LEU A 101 -18.28 0.64 5.56
CA LEU A 101 -19.02 -0.49 4.99
C LEU A 101 -19.75 -1.30 6.09
N TRP A 102 -19.11 -1.49 7.25
CA TRP A 102 -19.73 -2.15 8.41
C TRP A 102 -20.99 -1.41 8.88
N LEU A 103 -21.02 -0.08 8.78
CA LEU A 103 -22.19 0.73 9.15
C LEU A 103 -23.40 0.48 8.24
N VAL A 104 -23.15 0.22 6.95
CA VAL A 104 -24.18 0.03 5.91
C VAL A 104 -24.63 -1.44 5.81
N LEU A 105 -23.78 -2.37 6.23
CA LEU A 105 -24.03 -3.81 6.17
C LEU A 105 -25.38 -4.30 6.75
N PRO A 106 -25.87 -3.81 7.91
CA PRO A 106 -27.14 -4.29 8.48
C PRO A 106 -28.36 -3.79 7.70
N VAL A 107 -28.22 -2.72 6.91
CA VAL A 107 -29.30 -2.11 6.12
C VAL A 107 -29.37 -2.71 4.71
N LEU A 108 -28.24 -3.20 4.20
CA LEU A 108 -28.08 -3.82 2.90
C LEU A 108 -29.10 -4.94 2.58
N PRO A 109 -29.35 -5.94 3.46
CA PRO A 109 -30.34 -6.99 3.17
C PRO A 109 -31.77 -6.43 3.06
N LEU A 110 -32.11 -5.40 3.84
CA LEU A 110 -33.43 -4.77 3.75
C LEU A 110 -33.61 -4.05 2.41
N VAL A 111 -32.57 -3.32 1.97
CA VAL A 111 -32.57 -2.63 0.67
C VAL A 111 -32.70 -3.63 -0.49
N LEU A 112 -32.01 -4.77 -0.41
CA LEU A 112 -32.10 -5.82 -1.44
C LEU A 112 -33.51 -6.42 -1.54
N VAL A 113 -34.18 -6.66 -0.41
CA VAL A 113 -35.57 -7.16 -0.40
C VAL A 113 -36.53 -6.13 -0.99
N VAL A 114 -36.37 -4.84 -0.66
CA VAL A 114 -37.19 -3.77 -1.24
C VAL A 114 -36.99 -3.67 -2.75
N ILE A 115 -35.74 -3.74 -3.24
CA ILE A 115 -35.44 -3.73 -4.67
C ILE A 115 -36.05 -4.95 -5.37
N PHE A 116 -35.96 -6.14 -4.76
CA PHE A 116 -36.51 -7.37 -5.31
C PHE A 116 -38.04 -7.32 -5.43
N THR A 117 -38.73 -6.79 -4.42
CA THR A 117 -40.20 -6.70 -4.40
C THR A 117 -40.76 -5.59 -5.29
N THR A 118 -40.06 -4.46 -5.39
CA THR A 118 -40.50 -3.31 -6.22
C THR A 118 -40.09 -3.41 -7.69
N GLY A 119 -39.25 -4.39 -8.05
CA GLY A 119 -38.71 -4.54 -9.41
C GLY A 119 -37.84 -3.36 -9.85
N TRP A 120 -37.47 -2.46 -8.92
CA TRP A 120 -36.76 -1.24 -9.22
C TRP A 120 -35.28 -1.52 -9.42
N THR A 121 -34.87 -1.67 -10.68
CA THR A 121 -33.46 -1.80 -11.01
C THR A 121 -32.81 -0.42 -11.04
N PRO A 122 -31.77 -0.15 -10.22
CA PRO A 122 -31.00 1.07 -10.35
C PRO A 122 -30.44 1.12 -11.77
N LYS A 123 -30.61 2.25 -12.48
CA LYS A 123 -30.06 2.44 -13.85
C LYS A 123 -28.55 2.18 -13.96
N ILE A 124 -27.85 2.17 -12.82
CA ILE A 124 -26.43 1.83 -12.69
C ILE A 124 -26.15 0.35 -13.00
N VAL A 125 -27.05 -0.57 -12.63
CA VAL A 125 -26.85 -2.02 -12.77
C VAL A 125 -26.77 -2.46 -14.24
N PRO A 126 -27.70 -2.08 -15.14
CA PRO A 126 -27.59 -2.43 -16.55
C PRO A 126 -26.37 -1.76 -17.20
N LYS A 127 -26.06 -0.51 -16.85
CA LYS A 127 -24.88 0.19 -17.38
C LYS A 127 -23.57 -0.53 -17.04
N ILE A 128 -23.39 -0.97 -15.79
CA ILE A 128 -22.19 -1.71 -15.37
C ILE A 128 -22.07 -3.04 -16.12
N ARG A 129 -23.19 -3.76 -16.32
CA ARG A 129 -23.21 -4.99 -17.11
C ARG A 129 -22.78 -4.74 -18.54
N ASP A 130 -23.33 -3.70 -19.16
CA ASP A 130 -23.07 -3.39 -20.56
C ASP A 130 -21.62 -2.93 -20.75
N ASP A 131 -21.08 -2.08 -19.85
CA ASP A 131 -19.67 -1.68 -19.83
C ASP A 131 -18.74 -2.89 -19.67
N PHE A 132 -19.07 -3.82 -18.76
CA PHE A 132 -18.31 -5.06 -18.56
C PHE A 132 -18.30 -5.95 -19.79
N MET A 133 -19.47 -6.16 -20.43
CA MET A 133 -19.58 -6.95 -21.66
C MET A 133 -18.79 -6.34 -22.81
N THR A 134 -18.79 -5.00 -22.92
CA THR A 134 -18.03 -4.27 -23.94
C THR A 134 -16.52 -4.41 -23.72
N TRP A 135 -16.06 -4.30 -22.47
CA TRP A 135 -14.66 -4.54 -22.11
C TRP A 135 -14.23 -5.98 -22.38
N GLN A 136 -15.06 -6.96 -22.03
CA GLN A 136 -14.78 -8.38 -22.27
C GLN A 136 -14.64 -8.68 -23.76
N LYS A 137 -15.56 -8.19 -24.59
CA LYS A 137 -15.50 -8.30 -26.06
C LYS A 137 -14.22 -7.70 -26.64
N ASN A 138 -13.81 -6.51 -26.19
CA ASN A 138 -12.57 -5.89 -26.65
C ASN A 138 -11.32 -6.67 -26.19
N SER A 139 -11.36 -7.26 -24.99
CA SER A 139 -10.25 -8.06 -24.46
C SER A 139 -10.06 -9.39 -25.21
N SER A 140 -11.14 -10.05 -25.64
CA SER A 140 -11.10 -11.28 -26.43
C SER A 140 -10.66 -10.99 -27.87
N LEU A 141 -11.20 -9.93 -28.50
CA LEU A 141 -10.76 -9.48 -29.82
C LEU A 141 -9.25 -9.13 -29.83
N LYS A 142 -8.73 -8.51 -28.76
CA LYS A 142 -7.30 -8.22 -28.63
C LYS A 142 -6.44 -9.48 -28.44
N LYS A 143 -6.99 -10.57 -27.91
CA LYS A 143 -6.31 -11.87 -27.85
C LYS A 143 -6.30 -12.57 -29.21
N GLU A 144 -7.39 -12.50 -29.97
CA GLU A 144 -7.50 -13.11 -31.31
C GLU A 144 -6.73 -12.37 -32.41
N VAL A 145 -6.55 -11.05 -32.29
CA VAL A 145 -5.73 -10.26 -33.25
C VAL A 145 -4.23 -10.39 -32.97
N LYS A 146 -3.82 -11.00 -31.86
CA LYS A 146 -2.41 -11.18 -31.47
C LYS A 146 -1.67 -12.46 -31.94
N PRO A 147 -2.07 -13.22 -32.98
CA PRO A 147 -1.17 -14.16 -33.65
C PRO A 147 -0.52 -13.52 -34.89
N VAL A 148 -0.01 -12.28 -34.80
CA VAL A 148 0.93 -11.80 -35.82
C VAL A 148 2.29 -12.40 -35.50
N LYS A 149 2.54 -13.54 -36.14
CA LYS A 149 3.79 -14.28 -36.26
C LYS A 149 5.01 -13.37 -36.06
N THR A 150 5.71 -13.55 -34.94
CA THR A 150 7.13 -13.20 -34.86
C THR A 150 7.88 -14.09 -35.83
N LYS A 151 8.02 -13.62 -37.07
CA LYS A 151 8.93 -14.15 -38.07
C LYS A 151 10.32 -14.13 -37.44
N LYS A 152 10.80 -15.27 -36.95
CA LYS A 152 12.22 -15.52 -36.70
C LYS A 152 12.95 -15.25 -38.01
N ARG A 153 13.44 -14.04 -38.21
CA ARG A 153 14.53 -13.76 -39.14
C ARG A 153 15.81 -14.11 -38.38
N GLY A 154 16.22 -15.36 -38.50
CA GLY A 154 17.58 -15.80 -38.22
C GLY A 154 18.21 -16.21 -39.54
N TRP A 155 18.92 -15.28 -40.16
CA TRP A 155 20.01 -15.57 -41.08
C TRP A 155 21.20 -14.80 -40.54
N LEU A 156 22.12 -15.56 -39.93
CA LEU A 156 23.56 -15.40 -39.77
C LEU A 156 23.99 -16.34 -38.64
#